data_AF-A0A6A4GV46-F1
#
_entry.id   AF-A0A6A4GV46-F1
#
_cell.length_a   1.000
_cell.length_b   1.000
_cell.length_c   1.000
_cell.angle_alpha   90.00
_cell.angle_beta   90.00
_cell.angle_gamma   90.00
#
_symmetry.space_group_name_H-M   'P 1'
#
loop_
_entity.id
_entity.type
_entity.pdbx_description
1 polymer ?
#
loop_
_entity_poly.entity_id
_entity_poly.type
_entity_poly.pdbx_seq_one_letter_code
_entity_poly.pdbx_strand_id
1 'polypeptide(L)'
;MVTHLQHHSRPSLSLIMPPYRTRLIRSQDENYLRAAQKVQFAPENHPIHIQPQPHITANTYNQSTMNVMDTVVFEKTLHRKSQYTADFIVWAGEQGLQEIDMLPPSEATLCNFAASFAGKLAGGTAKAKLLVVKSLVQKRGLAWNS
;
A
#
# COMPACT_ATOMS: atom_id res chain seq x y z
N MET A 1 35.04 -49.23 34.97
CA MET A 1 33.70 -48.66 35.17
C MET A 1 33.32 -47.96 33.87
N VAL A 2 32.44 -48.61 33.09
CA VAL A 2 31.80 -48.13 31.85
C VAL A 2 30.81 -47.04 32.26
N THR A 3 30.67 -45.88 31.59
CA THR A 3 29.80 -45.52 30.44
C THR A 3 29.76 -43.96 30.45
N HIS A 4 29.35 -43.16 29.46
CA HIS A 4 29.04 -43.23 28.03
C HIS A 4 28.66 -41.77 27.64
N LEU A 5 29.01 -41.38 26.41
CA LEU A 5 28.51 -40.29 25.54
C LEU A 5 27.46 -39.28 26.08
N GLN A 6 27.61 -37.99 25.71
CA GLN A 6 26.80 -37.43 24.59
C GLN A 6 27.31 -36.05 24.16
N HIS A 7 27.88 -36.00 22.97
CA HIS A 7 28.08 -34.80 22.17
C HIS A 7 26.71 -34.27 21.72
N HIS A 8 26.28 -33.10 22.17
CA HIS A 8 25.09 -32.46 21.60
C HIS A 8 25.49 -31.60 20.39
N SER A 9 25.21 -32.18 19.23
CA SER A 9 25.24 -31.57 17.91
C SER A 9 24.35 -30.33 17.86
N ARG A 10 24.87 -29.27 17.24
CA ARG A 10 24.12 -28.08 16.83
C ARG A 10 22.98 -28.48 15.89
N PRO A 11 21.76 -27.93 16.04
CA PRO A 11 20.77 -28.03 14.98
C PRO A 11 21.19 -27.15 13.80
N SER A 12 21.61 -27.81 12.72
CA SER A 12 21.70 -27.22 11.38
C SER A 12 20.29 -26.85 10.94
N LEU A 13 19.91 -25.57 11.07
CA LEU A 13 18.72 -25.03 10.42
C LEU A 13 19.02 -24.92 8.93
N SER A 14 18.76 -26.00 8.19
CA SER A 14 18.62 -25.92 6.75
C SER A 14 17.49 -24.94 6.45
N LEU A 15 17.87 -23.81 5.86
CA LEU A 15 16.98 -22.77 5.38
C LEU A 15 16.18 -23.35 4.20
N ILE A 16 15.06 -24.01 4.48
CA ILE A 16 14.12 -24.45 3.44
C ILE A 16 13.42 -23.18 2.94
N MET A 17 13.96 -22.55 1.91
CA MET A 17 13.26 -21.51 1.17
C MET A 17 12.13 -22.14 0.35
N PRO A 18 10.89 -21.63 0.42
CA PRO A 18 9.86 -22.02 -0.53
C PRO A 18 10.20 -21.45 -1.92
N PRO A 19 10.00 -22.21 -3.01
CA PRO A 19 10.22 -21.70 -4.35
C PRO A 19 9.18 -20.60 -4.65
N TYR A 20 9.66 -19.38 -4.95
CA TYR A 20 8.81 -18.32 -5.49
C TYR A 20 8.29 -18.76 -6.86
N ARG A 21 7.06 -19.30 -6.89
CA ARG A 21 6.34 -19.57 -8.13
C ARG A 21 5.67 -18.28 -8.58
N THR A 22 6.37 -17.50 -9.39
CA THR A 22 5.80 -16.41 -10.17
C THR A 22 4.88 -17.03 -11.23
N ARG A 23 3.58 -17.07 -10.97
CA ARG A 23 2.57 -17.44 -11.97
C ARG A 23 1.89 -16.14 -12.44
N LEU A 24 2.41 -15.55 -13.51
CA LEU A 24 1.71 -14.50 -14.22
C LEU A 24 0.49 -15.14 -14.90
N ILE A 25 -0.71 -14.82 -14.42
CA ILE A 25 -1.96 -15.26 -15.03
C ILE A 25 -2.13 -14.46 -16.33
N ARG A 26 -2.12 -15.17 -17.47
CA ARG A 26 -2.56 -14.66 -18.76
C ARG A 26 -4.10 -14.79 -18.79
N SER A 27 -4.82 -13.69 -18.57
CA SER A 27 -6.25 -13.66 -18.90
C SER A 27 -6.39 -13.66 -20.42
N GLN A 28 -6.88 -14.78 -20.95
CA GLN A 28 -7.66 -14.78 -22.18
C GLN A 28 -9.05 -14.27 -21.80
N ASP A 29 -9.48 -13.16 -22.40
CA ASP A 29 -10.90 -12.85 -22.51
C ASP A 29 -11.21 -12.69 -24.01
N GLU A 30 -11.80 -13.76 -24.52
CA GLU A 30 -12.70 -13.73 -25.67
C GLU A 30 -13.91 -12.86 -25.29
N ASN A 31 -14.11 -11.74 -25.99
CA ASN A 31 -15.45 -11.20 -26.14
C ASN A 31 -15.61 -10.50 -27.49
N TYR A 32 -16.27 -11.24 -28.37
CA TYR A 32 -16.89 -10.81 -29.62
C TYR A 32 -17.66 -9.49 -29.45
N LEU A 33 -17.31 -8.47 -30.26
CA LEU A 33 -18.23 -7.60 -31.01
C LEU A 33 -17.49 -6.36 -31.53
N ARG A 34 -16.82 -6.49 -32.68
CA ARG A 34 -16.83 -5.41 -33.67
C ARG A 34 -16.44 -5.92 -35.05
N ALA A 35 -17.47 -6.12 -35.86
CA ALA A 35 -17.53 -6.05 -37.32
C ALA A 35 -16.20 -6.20 -38.08
N ALA A 36 -16.10 -7.32 -38.81
CA ALA A 36 -15.25 -7.45 -39.97
C ALA A 36 -15.52 -6.30 -40.96
N GLN A 37 -14.72 -5.24 -40.92
CA GLN A 37 -14.64 -4.29 -42.02
C GLN A 37 -13.75 -4.89 -43.09
N LYS A 38 -14.40 -5.46 -44.10
CA LYS A 38 -13.80 -5.91 -45.35
C LYS A 38 -13.20 -4.68 -46.05
N VAL A 39 -11.89 -4.50 -45.98
CA VAL A 39 -11.18 -3.44 -46.70
C VAL A 39 -11.28 -3.74 -48.20
N GLN A 40 -12.05 -2.95 -48.93
CA GLN A 40 -11.98 -2.90 -50.39
C GLN A 40 -10.94 -1.82 -50.75
N PHE A 41 -9.95 -2.18 -51.56
CA PHE A 41 -9.03 -1.21 -52.14
C PHE A 41 -9.58 -0.74 -53.49
N ALA A 42 -9.90 0.54 -53.59
CA ALA A 42 -10.05 1.25 -54.86
C ALA A 42 -8.90 2.27 -54.99
N PRO A 43 -8.22 2.37 -56.14
CA PRO A 43 -7.16 3.35 -56.33
C PRO A 43 -7.74 4.56 -57.06
N GLU A 44 -8.00 5.67 -56.36
CA GLU A 44 -8.23 6.95 -57.04
C GLU A 44 -7.38 8.07 -56.43
N ASN A 45 -6.61 8.68 -57.33
CA ASN A 45 -5.60 9.68 -57.10
C ASN A 45 -6.21 11.01 -56.64
N HIS A 46 -5.94 11.43 -55.40
CA HIS A 46 -6.09 12.83 -54.97
C HIS A 46 -4.80 13.34 -54.30
N PRO A 47 -4.31 14.56 -54.62
CA PRO A 47 -3.13 15.13 -53.98
C PRO A 47 -3.39 15.40 -52.50
N ILE A 48 -2.61 14.77 -51.63
CA ILE A 48 -2.69 14.94 -50.18
C ILE A 48 -2.08 16.30 -49.81
N HIS A 49 -2.92 17.28 -49.47
CA HIS A 49 -2.48 18.42 -48.67
C HIS A 49 -2.33 17.96 -47.22
N ILE A 50 -1.10 17.62 -46.82
CA ILE A 50 -0.78 17.21 -45.44
C ILE A 50 -0.84 18.46 -44.56
N GLN A 51 -1.99 18.70 -43.94
CA GLN A 51 -2.03 19.50 -42.72
C GLN A 51 -1.44 18.62 -41.60
N PRO A 52 -0.42 19.08 -40.83
CA PRO A 52 0.12 18.26 -39.76
C PRO A 52 -0.96 18.07 -38.68
N GLN A 53 -1.51 16.86 -38.59
CA GLN A 53 -2.29 16.48 -37.42
C GLN A 53 -1.37 16.52 -36.18
N PRO A 54 -1.75 17.23 -35.11
CA PRO A 54 -1.05 17.10 -33.84
C PRO A 54 -1.20 15.65 -33.38
N HIS A 55 -0.08 14.96 -33.34
CA HIS A 55 0.09 13.64 -32.77
C HIS A 55 -0.41 13.67 -31.32
N ILE A 56 -1.61 13.15 -31.08
CA ILE A 56 -2.06 12.86 -29.73
C ILE A 56 -1.27 11.63 -29.30
N THR A 57 -0.16 11.86 -28.61
CA THR A 57 0.65 10.82 -27.97
C THR A 57 -0.26 10.00 -27.07
N ALA A 58 -0.31 8.68 -27.28
CA ALA A 58 -1.25 7.73 -26.66
C ALA A 58 -1.18 7.62 -25.11
N ASN A 59 -0.43 8.50 -24.44
CA ASN A 59 -0.22 8.56 -23.00
C ASN A 59 -0.71 9.88 -22.35
N THR A 60 -1.31 10.80 -23.11
CA THR A 60 -1.81 12.07 -22.56
C THR A 60 -3.20 11.86 -21.94
N TYR A 61 -3.25 11.62 -20.62
CA TYR A 61 -4.51 11.71 -19.88
C TYR A 61 -5.04 13.14 -19.94
N ASN A 62 -6.35 13.30 -20.18
CA ASN A 62 -6.95 14.63 -20.12
C ASN A 62 -6.99 15.14 -18.66
N GLN A 63 -7.03 16.46 -18.48
CA GLN A 63 -7.00 17.11 -17.16
C GLN A 63 -8.10 16.60 -16.22
N SER A 64 -9.28 16.27 -16.75
CA SER A 64 -10.39 15.73 -15.98
C SER A 64 -10.04 14.36 -15.38
N THR A 65 -9.43 13.47 -16.17
CA THR A 65 -8.97 12.17 -15.69
C THR A 65 -7.89 12.32 -14.62
N MET A 66 -6.96 13.26 -14.76
CA MET A 66 -5.95 13.56 -13.73
C MET A 66 -6.60 14.02 -12.42
N ASN A 67 -7.52 14.99 -12.47
CA ASN A 67 -8.21 15.52 -11.29
C ASN A 67 -9.01 14.43 -10.54
N VAL A 68 -9.69 13.54 -11.26
CA VAL A 68 -10.42 12.42 -10.67
C VAL A 68 -9.46 11.48 -9.95
N MET A 69 -8.33 11.14 -10.56
CA MET A 69 -7.33 10.26 -9.94
C MET A 69 -6.74 10.88 -8.67
N ASP A 70 -6.39 12.17 -8.70
CA ASP A 70 -5.87 12.88 -7.53
C ASP A 70 -6.88 12.90 -6.38
N THR A 71 -8.15 13.16 -6.69
CA THR A 71 -9.23 13.13 -5.69
C THR A 71 -9.35 11.74 -5.06
N VAL A 72 -9.34 10.68 -5.86
CA VAL A 72 -9.43 9.30 -5.36
C VAL A 72 -8.22 8.92 -4.50
N VAL A 73 -7.01 9.33 -4.87
CA VAL A 73 -5.79 9.09 -4.07
C VAL A 73 -5.87 9.85 -2.75
N PHE A 74 -6.36 11.08 -2.76
CA PHE A 74 -6.59 11.88 -1.56
C PHE A 74 -7.57 11.21 -0.60
N GLU A 75 -8.74 10.79 -1.09
CA GLU A 75 -9.76 10.11 -0.30
C GLU A 75 -9.24 8.81 0.32
N LYS A 76 -8.53 7.98 -0.47
CA LYS A 76 -7.89 6.76 0.05
C LYS A 76 -6.87 7.07 1.15
N THR A 77 -6.12 8.16 1.00
CA THR A 77 -5.13 8.59 1.98
C THR A 77 -5.80 9.08 3.27
N LEU A 78 -6.89 9.85 3.16
CA LEU A 78 -7.68 10.28 4.30
C LEU A 78 -8.29 9.09 5.04
N HIS A 79 -8.94 8.19 4.30
CA HIS A 79 -9.53 6.98 4.87
C HIS A 79 -8.50 6.17 5.67
N ARG A 80 -7.29 5.98 5.13
CA ARG A 80 -6.21 5.28 5.83
C ARG A 80 -5.75 5.99 7.11
N LYS A 81 -5.69 7.32 7.12
CA LYS A 81 -5.37 8.10 8.32
C LYS A 81 -6.45 7.95 9.39
N SER A 82 -7.72 7.99 9.00
CA SER A 82 -8.85 7.76 9.91
C SER A 82 -8.81 6.36 10.50
N GLN A 83 -8.54 5.34 9.67
CA GLN A 83 -8.40 3.96 10.14
C GLN A 83 -7.27 3.82 11.18
N TYR A 84 -6.10 4.40 10.92
CA TYR A 84 -4.99 4.34 11.87
C TYR A 84 -5.28 5.07 13.20
N THR A 85 -6.10 6.13 13.14
CA THR A 85 -6.57 6.82 14.35
C THR A 85 -7.50 5.91 15.15
N ALA A 86 -8.46 5.27 14.47
CA ALA A 86 -9.39 4.33 15.08
C ALA A 86 -8.66 3.13 15.70
N ASP A 87 -7.69 2.55 14.98
CA ASP A 87 -6.87 1.44 15.48
C ASP A 87 -6.15 1.81 16.79
N PHE A 88 -5.64 3.04 16.91
CA PHE A 88 -4.99 3.50 18.12
C PHE A 88 -5.98 3.67 19.28
N ILE A 89 -7.15 4.26 19.03
CA ILE A 89 -8.19 4.47 20.06
C ILE A 89 -8.72 3.13 20.58
N VAL A 90 -9.00 2.18 19.67
CA VAL A 90 -9.46 0.84 20.03
C VAL A 90 -8.41 0.13 20.87
N TRP A 91 -7.15 0.11 20.39
CA TRP A 91 -6.04 -0.49 21.14
C TRP A 91 -5.87 0.15 22.52
N ALA A 92 -5.94 1.48 22.63
CA ALA A 92 -5.82 2.18 23.91
C ALA A 92 -6.93 1.78 24.89
N GLY A 93 -8.16 1.64 24.40
CA GLY A 93 -9.29 1.13 25.18
C GLY A 93 -9.08 -0.31 25.65
N GLU A 94 -8.53 -1.19 24.79
CA GLU A 94 -8.17 -2.57 25.15
C GLU A 94 -7.06 -2.64 26.21
N GLN A 95 -6.14 -1.67 26.22
CA GLN A 95 -5.12 -1.55 27.25
C GLN A 95 -5.64 -0.90 28.55
N GLY A 96 -6.90 -0.48 28.59
CA GLY A 96 -7.49 0.22 29.74
C GLY A 96 -6.93 1.62 29.96
N LEU A 97 -6.35 2.24 28.93
CA LEU A 97 -5.80 3.58 29.04
C LEU A 97 -6.90 4.62 29.18
N GLN A 98 -6.68 5.56 30.10
CA GLN A 98 -7.54 6.72 30.25
C GLN A 98 -7.14 7.80 29.24
N GLU A 99 -8.03 8.76 28.99
CA GLU A 99 -7.79 9.82 28.00
C GLU A 99 -6.51 10.64 28.31
N ILE A 100 -6.21 10.83 29.59
CA ILE A 100 -4.98 11.48 30.08
C ILE A 100 -3.71 10.74 29.66
N ASP A 101 -3.72 9.40 29.67
CA ASP A 101 -2.57 8.57 29.31
C ASP A 101 -2.47 8.35 27.78
N MET A 102 -3.57 8.65 27.09
CA MET A 102 -3.66 8.55 25.64
C MET A 102 -3.06 9.76 24.95
N LEU A 103 -3.19 10.98 25.53
CA LEU A 103 -2.81 12.24 24.86
C LEU A 103 -2.30 13.33 25.85
N PRO A 104 -1.01 13.74 25.77
CA PRO A 104 0.03 13.17 24.91
C PRO A 104 0.45 11.78 25.42
N PRO A 105 0.63 10.78 24.54
CA PRO A 105 1.02 9.44 24.97
C PRO A 105 2.46 9.45 25.49
N SER A 106 2.71 8.65 26.52
CA SER A 106 4.08 8.38 26.98
C SER A 106 4.88 7.59 25.93
N GLU A 107 6.21 7.61 26.02
CA GLU A 107 7.06 6.75 25.19
C GLU A 107 6.70 5.27 25.36
N ALA A 108 6.43 4.83 26.60
CA ALA A 108 6.00 3.46 26.87
C ALA A 108 4.68 3.12 26.16
N THR A 109 3.72 4.04 26.13
CA THR A 109 2.46 3.89 25.38
C THR A 109 2.72 3.71 23.89
N LEU A 110 3.60 4.53 23.29
CA LEU A 110 3.95 4.42 21.87
C LEU A 110 4.69 3.12 21.54
N CYS A 111 5.61 2.70 22.40
CA CYS A 111 6.33 1.43 22.27
C CYS A 111 5.39 0.23 22.37
N ASN A 112 4.47 0.23 23.32
CA ASN A 112 3.47 -0.83 23.48
C ASN A 112 2.51 -0.86 22.27
N PHE A 113 2.11 0.30 21.76
CA PHE A 113 1.32 0.36 20.54
C PHE A 113 2.09 -0.22 19.35
N ALA A 114 3.37 0.15 19.20
CA ALA A 114 4.23 -0.40 18.15
C ALA A 114 4.43 -1.92 18.28
N ALA A 115 4.56 -2.42 19.50
CA ALA A 115 4.70 -3.85 19.79
C ALA A 115 3.46 -4.64 19.36
N SER A 116 2.25 -4.08 19.45
CA SER A 116 1.01 -4.74 19.05
C SER A 116 1.02 -5.25 17.58
N PHE A 117 1.80 -4.58 16.72
CA PHE A 117 1.94 -4.89 15.31
C PHE A 117 3.38 -5.24 14.87
N ALA A 118 4.30 -5.43 15.80
CA ALA A 118 5.66 -5.87 15.51
C ALA A 118 5.64 -7.23 14.77
N GLY A 119 6.42 -7.33 13.69
CA GLY A 119 6.47 -8.52 12.83
C GLY A 119 5.22 -8.76 11.97
N LYS A 120 4.14 -7.98 12.15
CA LYS A 120 2.88 -8.11 11.39
C LYS A 120 2.76 -7.08 10.27
N LEU A 121 3.34 -5.89 10.47
CA LEU A 121 3.27 -4.79 9.52
C LEU A 121 4.63 -4.45 8.93
N ALA A 122 4.62 -3.99 7.67
CA ALA A 122 5.79 -3.38 7.06
C ALA A 122 6.20 -2.11 7.84
N GLY A 123 7.50 -1.83 7.91
CA GLY A 123 8.04 -0.69 8.66
C GLY A 123 7.46 0.66 8.22
N GLY A 124 7.16 0.83 6.93
CA GLY A 124 6.49 2.04 6.43
C GLY A 124 5.08 2.23 6.98
N THR A 125 4.31 1.14 7.10
CA THR A 125 2.96 1.14 7.68
C THR A 125 3.00 1.39 9.18
N ALA A 126 3.94 0.76 9.89
CA ALA A 126 4.19 1.00 11.32
C ALA A 126 4.49 2.48 11.60
N LYS A 127 5.41 3.07 10.82
CA LYS A 127 5.74 4.50 10.92
C LYS A 127 4.52 5.38 10.64
N ALA A 128 3.72 5.06 9.62
CA ALA A 128 2.51 5.81 9.30
C ALA A 128 1.48 5.79 10.43
N LYS A 129 1.28 4.64 11.10
CA LYS A 129 0.43 4.54 12.29
C LYS A 129 0.91 5.45 13.43
N LEU A 130 2.21 5.43 13.75
CA LEU A 130 2.78 6.28 14.80
C LEU A 130 2.67 7.78 14.46
N LEU A 131 2.89 8.16 13.19
CA LEU A 131 2.73 9.55 12.75
C LEU A 131 1.29 10.06 12.88
N VAL A 132 0.29 9.18 12.73
CA VAL A 132 -1.11 9.55 12.96
C VAL A 132 -1.36 9.88 14.43
N VAL A 133 -0.75 9.15 15.36
CA VAL A 133 -0.83 9.50 16.80
C VAL A 133 -0.21 10.87 17.07
N LYS A 134 0.95 11.18 16.48
CA LYS A 134 1.54 12.51 16.54
C LYS A 134 0.61 13.59 15.99
N SER A 135 -0.01 13.35 14.85
CA SER A 135 -0.98 14.29 14.26
C SER A 135 -2.20 14.47 15.16
N LEU A 136 -2.65 13.42 15.86
CA LEU A 136 -3.76 13.49 16.81
C LEU A 136 -3.43 14.38 18.01
N VAL A 137 -2.23 14.24 18.60
CA VAL A 137 -1.72 15.11 19.68
C VAL A 137 -1.71 16.57 19.25
N GLN A 138 -1.13 16.84 18.07
CA GLN A 138 -1.04 18.20 17.53
C GLN A 138 -2.41 18.82 17.25
N LYS A 139 -3.38 18.03 16.76
CA LYS A 139 -4.77 18.49 16.53
C LYS A 139 -5.48 18.89 17.82
N ARG A 140 -5.07 18.37 18.98
CA ARG A 140 -5.58 18.79 20.29
C ARG A 140 -4.85 20.01 20.86
N GLY A 141 -3.95 20.62 20.11
CA GLY A 141 -3.13 21.75 20.56
C GLY A 141 -2.07 21.35 21.59
N LEU A 142 -1.79 20.05 21.74
CA LEU A 142 -0.81 19.54 22.68
C LEU A 142 0.58 19.48 22.01
N ALA A 143 1.62 19.75 22.80
CA ALA A 143 3.00 19.61 22.33
C ALA A 143 3.36 18.12 22.18
N TRP A 144 4.05 17.80 21.09
CA TRP A 144 4.68 16.50 20.94
C TRP A 144 6.03 16.53 21.67
N ASN A 145 6.09 15.92 22.85
CA ASN A 145 7.32 15.75 23.59
C ASN A 145 7.96 14.44 23.11
N SER A 146 9.01 14.56 22.29
CA SER A 146 9.86 13.46 21.84
C SER A 146 10.99 13.20 22.80
#